data_AF-A0A844M7J1-F1
#
_entry.id   AF-A0A844M7J1-F1
#
_cell.length_a   1.000
_cell.length_b   1.000
_cell.length_c   1.000
_cell.angle_alpha   90.00
_cell.angle_beta   90.00
_cell.angle_gamma   90.00
#
_symmetry.space_group_name_H-M   'P 1'
#
loop_
_entity.id
_entity.type
_entity.pdbx_description
1 polymer ?
#
loop_
_entity_poly.entity_id
_entity_poly.type
_entity_poly.pdbx_seq_one_letter_code
_entity_poly.pdbx_strand_id
1 'polypeptide(L)'
;MSMMRKTITIPDAMEEWVKAQIASGRYGNDSEYFRDLIRRDQDRRQAEQDLFALIQEGLDSGVSTSTVKDIMKRVEDRLKHNGNLSTHE
;
A
#
# COMPACT_ATOMS: atom_id res chain seq x y z
N MET A 1 -12.94 22.09 3.30
CA MET A 1 -13.71 21.06 2.55
C MET A 1 -15.13 21.01 3.08
N SER A 2 -16.13 20.85 2.21
CA SER A 2 -17.53 20.70 2.63
C SER A 2 -17.75 19.28 3.18
N MET A 3 -18.33 19.14 4.37
CA MET A 3 -18.75 17.84 4.91
C MET A 3 -20.21 17.59 4.55
N MET A 4 -20.51 16.43 3.96
CA MET A 4 -21.88 15.99 3.68
C MET A 4 -22.33 15.00 4.74
N ARG A 5 -23.53 15.20 5.30
CA ARG A 5 -24.14 14.23 6.22
C ARG A 5 -24.72 13.04 5.45
N LYS A 6 -24.45 11.83 5.93
CA LYS A 6 -25.07 10.59 5.46
C LYS A 6 -25.78 9.91 6.63
N THR A 7 -26.99 9.42 6.39
CA THR A 7 -27.69 8.52 7.32
C THR A 7 -27.48 7.10 6.82
N ILE A 8 -27.02 6.21 7.69
CA ILE A 8 -26.74 4.82 7.38
C ILE A 8 -27.45 3.92 8.40
N THR A 9 -27.96 2.78 7.93
CA THR A 9 -28.52 1.74 8.80
C THR A 9 -27.54 0.59 8.86
N ILE A 10 -27.20 0.15 10.06
CA ILE A 10 -26.28 -0.96 10.31
C ILE A 10 -26.93 -1.96 11.27
N PRO A 11 -26.57 -3.26 11.22
CA PRO A 11 -26.99 -4.24 12.21
C PRO A 11 -26.46 -3.92 13.62
N ASP A 12 -27.16 -4.38 14.66
CA ASP A 12 -26.76 -4.17 16.06
C ASP A 12 -25.33 -4.63 16.36
N ALA A 13 -24.91 -5.76 15.78
CA ALA A 13 -23.54 -6.27 15.93
C ALA A 13 -22.47 -5.29 15.40
N MET A 14 -22.77 -4.53 14.34
CA MET A 14 -21.85 -3.51 13.82
C MET A 14 -21.84 -2.27 14.72
N GLU A 15 -22.99 -1.90 15.28
CA GLU A 15 -23.09 -0.81 16.25
C GLU A 15 -22.27 -1.11 17.52
N GLU A 16 -22.37 -2.33 18.06
CA GLU A 16 -21.55 -2.79 19.20
C GLU A 16 -20.05 -2.70 18.88
N TRP A 17 -19.67 -3.09 17.67
CA TRP A 17 -18.28 -2.97 17.20
C TRP A 17 -17.81 -1.51 17.15
N VAL A 18 -18.60 -0.60 16.56
CA VAL A 18 -18.29 0.83 16.48
C VAL A 18 -18.11 1.41 17.88
N LYS A 19 -19.03 1.10 18.80
CA LYS A 19 -18.94 1.52 20.21
C LYS A 19 -17.67 1.02 20.90
N ALA A 20 -17.26 -0.23 20.65
CA ALA A 20 -16.01 -0.76 21.19
C ALA A 20 -14.78 -0.01 20.67
N GLN A 21 -14.77 0.39 19.39
CA GLN A 21 -13.68 1.21 18.82
C GLN A 21 -13.61 2.59 19.48
N ILE A 22 -14.74 3.22 19.77
CA ILE A 22 -14.81 4.51 20.47
C ILE A 22 -14.39 4.35 21.93
N ALA A 23 -14.90 3.33 22.63
CA ALA A 23 -14.56 3.05 24.04
C ALA A 23 -13.07 2.76 24.25
N SER A 24 -12.37 2.25 23.21
CA SER A 24 -10.92 2.07 23.24
C SER A 24 -10.12 3.38 23.28
N GLY A 25 -10.77 4.53 23.07
CA GLY A 25 -10.15 5.85 22.99
C GLY A 25 -9.49 6.15 21.65
N ARG A 26 -9.55 5.22 20.68
CA ARG A 26 -8.98 5.39 19.33
C ARG A 26 -9.73 6.42 18.49
N TYR A 27 -11.02 6.59 18.73
CA TYR A 27 -11.88 7.52 18.00
C TYR A 27 -12.80 8.26 18.98
N GLY A 28 -13.08 9.53 18.71
CA GLY A 28 -13.97 10.34 19.55
C GLY A 28 -15.46 10.18 19.23
N ASN A 29 -15.81 9.65 18.04
CA ASN A 29 -17.19 9.38 17.62
C ASN A 29 -17.27 8.47 16.40
N ASP A 30 -18.48 8.03 16.07
CA ASP A 30 -18.81 7.16 14.94
C ASP A 30 -18.33 7.75 13.61
N SER A 31 -18.55 9.05 13.40
CA SER A 31 -18.20 9.71 12.14
C SER A 31 -16.68 9.71 11.90
N GLU A 32 -15.88 9.77 12.97
CA GLU A 32 -14.43 9.66 12.88
C GLU A 32 -13.99 8.25 12.51
N TYR A 33 -14.58 7.25 13.16
CA TYR A 33 -14.33 5.84 12.84
C TYR A 33 -14.68 5.52 11.39
N PHE A 34 -15.87 5.91 10.92
CA PHE A 34 -16.29 5.66 9.54
C PHE A 34 -15.43 6.39 8.52
N ARG A 35 -15.01 7.64 8.80
CA ARG A 35 -14.08 8.37 7.93
C ARG A 35 -12.73 7.66 7.80
N ASP A 36 -12.17 7.17 8.90
CA ASP A 36 -10.91 6.43 8.87
C ASP A 36 -11.06 5.08 8.16
N LEU A 37 -12.18 4.36 8.34
CA LEU A 37 -12.47 3.14 7.58
C LEU A 37 -12.51 3.39 6.07
N ILE A 38 -13.19 4.47 5.63
CA ILE A 38 -13.25 4.83 4.22
C ILE A 38 -11.85 5.14 3.68
N ARG A 39 -11.04 5.88 4.44
CA ARG A 39 -9.66 6.20 4.04
C ARG A 39 -8.81 4.93 3.91
N ARG A 40 -8.90 4.00 4.86
CA ARG A 40 -8.19 2.72 4.78
C ARG A 40 -8.63 1.87 3.59
N ASP A 41 -9.92 1.87 3.24
CA ASP A 41 -10.39 1.18 2.03
C ASP A 41 -9.85 1.85 0.76
N GLN A 42 -9.81 3.18 0.70
CA GLN A 42 -9.20 3.92 -0.41
C GLN A 42 -7.71 3.60 -0.55
N ASP A 43 -6.95 3.68 0.55
CA ASP A 43 -5.51 3.40 0.58
C ASP A 43 -5.23 1.95 0.12
N ARG A 44 -6.03 0.98 0.59
CA ARG A 44 -5.91 -0.42 0.17
C ARG A 44 -6.19 -0.60 -1.32
N ARG A 45 -7.28 -0.01 -1.84
CA ARG A 45 -7.61 -0.11 -3.27
C ARG A 45 -6.57 0.55 -4.15
N GLN A 46 -6.01 1.68 -3.71
CA GLN A 46 -4.94 2.35 -4.43
C GLN A 46 -3.69 1.45 -4.49
N ALA A 47 -3.28 0.87 -3.36
CA ALA A 47 -2.15 -0.05 -3.31
C ALA A 47 -2.36 -1.29 -4.20
N GLU A 48 -3.59 -1.83 -4.27
CA GLU A 48 -3.94 -2.92 -5.18
C GLU A 48 -3.82 -2.50 -6.65
N GLN A 49 -4.31 -1.31 -7.00
CA GLN A 49 -4.20 -0.76 -8.36
C GLN A 49 -2.74 -0.52 -8.76
N ASP A 50 -1.93 0.04 -7.88
CA ASP A 50 -0.51 0.28 -8.12
C ASP A 50 0.25 -1.03 -8.33
N LEU A 51 -0.06 -2.06 -7.52
CA LEU A 51 0.51 -3.39 -7.68
C LEU A 51 0.15 -4.00 -9.04
N PHE A 52 -1.11 -3.92 -9.46
CA PHE A 52 -1.52 -4.42 -10.77
C PHE A 52 -0.84 -3.68 -11.92
N ALA A 53 -0.65 -2.36 -11.80
CA ALA A 53 0.09 -1.58 -12.79
C ALA A 53 1.55 -2.06 -12.91
N LEU A 54 2.25 -2.27 -11.79
CA LEU A 54 3.62 -2.77 -11.77
C LEU A 54 3.74 -4.19 -12.33
N ILE A 55 2.79 -5.06 -12.03
CA ILE A 55 2.75 -6.42 -12.61
C ILE A 55 2.56 -6.33 -14.12
N GLN A 56 1.62 -5.49 -14.60
CA GLN A 56 1.37 -5.33 -16.02
C GLN A 56 2.60 -4.77 -16.75
N GLU A 57 3.28 -3.76 -16.18
CA GLU A 57 4.55 -3.24 -16.70
C GLU A 57 5.60 -4.36 -16.82
N GLY A 58 5.71 -5.22 -15.80
CA GLY A 58 6.61 -6.37 -15.83
C GLY A 58 6.25 -7.37 -16.93
N LEU A 59 4.96 -7.67 -17.14
CA LEU A 59 4.50 -8.55 -18.21
C LEU A 59 4.77 -7.96 -19.60
N ASP A 60 4.50 -6.66 -19.77
CA ASP A 60 4.72 -5.94 -21.02
C ASP A 60 6.22 -5.79 -21.35
N SER A 61 7.10 -5.81 -20.34
CA SER A 61 8.55 -5.81 -20.53
C SER A 61 9.09 -7.10 -21.16
N GLY A 62 8.27 -8.15 -21.23
CA GLY A 62 8.61 -9.43 -21.83
C GLY A 62 9.48 -10.32 -20.94
N VAL A 63 9.78 -11.53 -21.44
CA VAL A 63 10.56 -12.51 -20.68
C VAL A 63 12.05 -12.21 -20.82
N SER A 64 12.72 -11.98 -19.70
CA SER A 64 14.17 -11.80 -19.70
C SER A 64 14.90 -13.12 -19.99
N THR A 65 15.90 -13.06 -20.87
CA THR A 65 16.84 -14.17 -21.12
C THR A 65 18.06 -14.14 -20.18
N SER A 66 18.15 -13.14 -19.30
CA SER A 66 19.28 -13.00 -18.38
C SER A 66 19.26 -14.09 -17.32
N THR A 67 20.41 -14.72 -17.08
CA THR A 67 20.57 -15.60 -15.93
C THR A 67 20.77 -14.80 -14.64
N VAL A 68 20.61 -15.45 -13.49
CA VAL A 68 20.90 -14.83 -12.18
C VAL A 68 22.33 -14.28 -12.13
N LYS A 69 23.31 -14.96 -12.75
CA LYS A 69 24.71 -14.49 -12.79
C LYS A 69 24.85 -13.20 -13.60
N ASP A 70 24.14 -13.08 -14.72
CA ASP A 70 24.16 -11.87 -15.55
C ASP A 70 23.54 -10.68 -14.81
N ILE A 71 22.49 -10.93 -14.04
CA ILE A 71 21.83 -9.91 -13.20
C ILE A 71 22.79 -9.44 -12.10
N MET A 72 23.43 -10.37 -11.39
CA MET A 72 24.38 -10.04 -10.32
C MET A 72 25.57 -9.22 -10.83
N LYS A 73 26.16 -9.65 -11.96
CA LYS A 73 27.25 -8.91 -12.60
C LYS A 73 26.83 -7.48 -12.97
N ARG A 74 25.64 -7.31 -13.54
CA ARG A 74 25.09 -5.99 -13.89
C ARG A 74 24.89 -5.10 -12.67
N VAL A 75 24.48 -5.66 -11.54
CA VAL A 75 24.36 -4.93 -10.27
C VAL A 75 25.74 -4.50 -9.74
N GLU A 76 26.72 -5.41 -9.73
CA GLU A 76 28.10 -5.09 -9.33
C GLU A 76 28.72 -3.99 -10.19
N ASP A 77 28.58 -4.09 -11.52
CA ASP A 77 29.09 -3.09 -12.46
C ASP A 77 28.46 -1.71 -12.20
N ARG A 78 27.15 -1.67 -11.92
CA ARG A 78 26.45 -0.43 -11.55
C ARG A 78 26.92 0.14 -10.21
N LEU A 79 27.15 -0.70 -9.21
CA LEU A 79 27.62 -0.25 -7.89
C LEU A 79 29.07 0.26 -7.94
N LYS A 80 29.93 -0.36 -8.75
CA LYS A 80 31.29 0.13 -9.03
C LYS A 80 31.26 1.49 -9.71
N HIS A 81 30.40 1.66 -10.73
CA HIS A 81 30.27 2.93 -11.44
C HIS A 81 29.77 4.07 -10.54
N ASN A 82 28.87 3.75 -9.60
CA ASN A 82 28.31 4.73 -8.67
C ASN A 82 29.19 4.98 -7.43
N GLY A 83 30.38 4.36 -7.34
CA GLY A 83 31.32 4.54 -6.21
C GLY A 83 30.91 3.86 -4.90
N ASN A 84 29.83 3.06 -4.92
CA ASN A 84 29.30 2.36 -3.74
C ASN A 84 29.89 0.96 -3.53
N LEU A 85 30.82 0.54 -4.41
CA LEU A 85 31.59 -0.68 -4.25
C LEU A 85 33.09 -0.33 -4.30
N SER A 86 33.75 -0.30 -3.15
CA SER A 86 35.20 -0.20 -3.06
C SER A 86 35.80 -1.54 -3.47
N THR A 87 36.38 -1.62 -4.66
CA THR A 87 37.27 -2.72 -5.00
C THR A 87 38.53 -2.53 -4.15
N HIS A 88 38.55 -3.10 -2.94
CA HIS A 88 39.81 -3.28 -2.22
C HIS A 88 40.55 -4.43 -2.91
N GLU A 89 41.52 -4.07 -3.74
CA GLU A 89 42.65 -4.95 -4.10
C GLU A 89 43.60 -5.10 -2.91
#